data_AF-A0ABD6QCP2-F1
#
_entry.id   AF-A0ABD6QCP2-F1
#
_cell.length_a   1.000
_cell.length_b   1.000
_cell.length_c   1.000
_cell.angle_alpha   90.00
_cell.angle_beta   90.00
_cell.angle_gamma   90.00
#
_symmetry.space_group_name_H-M   'P 1'
#
loop_
_entity.id
_entity.type
_entity.pdbx_description
1 polymer ?
#
loop_
_entity_poly.entity_id
_entity_poly.type
_entity_poly.pdbx_seq_one_letter_code
_entity_poly.pdbx_strand_id
1 'polypeptide(L)'
;MTVTFYMLSDMGAVDLAVHGYELGATPHEAVDRTKEYVLVRLHRAIMQRGGTFECWWAEDEYGNVLASGDDYQRPRRPGMWS
;
A
#
# COMPACT_ATOMS: atom_id res chain seq x y z
N MET A 1 16.52 -3.13 -2.55
CA MET A 1 15.27 -3.32 -3.32
C MET A 1 14.26 -2.29 -2.84
N THR A 2 13.53 -1.69 -3.77
CA THR A 2 12.48 -0.71 -3.47
C THR A 2 11.16 -1.20 -4.04
N VAL A 3 10.09 -1.07 -3.25
CA VAL A 3 8.71 -1.24 -3.70
C VAL A 3 7.97 0.05 -3.41
N THR A 4 7.30 0.61 -4.40
CA THR A 4 6.49 1.82 -4.23
C THR A 4 5.02 1.45 -4.25
N PHE A 5 4.32 1.79 -3.17
CA PHE A 5 2.86 1.65 -3.12
C PHE A 5 2.22 2.96 -3.53
N TYR A 6 1.17 2.88 -4.34
CA TYR A 6 0.35 4.00 -4.74
C TYR A 6 -1.09 3.77 -4.30
N MET A 7 -1.77 4.86 -3.97
CA MET A 7 -3.19 4.87 -3.69
C MET A 7 -3.84 6.00 -4.48
N LEU A 8 -4.78 5.65 -5.37
CA LEU A 8 -5.57 6.61 -6.13
C LEU A 8 -6.74 7.13 -5.29
N SER A 9 -6.92 8.44 -5.37
CA SER A 9 -8.06 9.17 -4.79
C SER A 9 -8.63 10.15 -5.81
N ASP A 10 -9.79 10.70 -5.48
CA ASP A 10 -10.40 11.85 -6.16
C ASP A 10 -9.50 13.09 -6.20
N MET A 11 -8.52 13.17 -5.29
CA MET A 11 -7.50 14.22 -5.23
C MET A 11 -6.22 13.89 -5.99
N GLY A 12 -6.14 12.70 -6.62
CA GLY A 12 -4.94 12.19 -7.30
C GLY A 12 -4.27 11.02 -6.56
N ALA A 13 -3.15 10.54 -7.09
CA ALA A 13 -2.40 9.43 -6.51
C ALA A 13 -1.45 9.92 -5.40
N VAL A 14 -1.40 9.17 -4.31
CA VAL A 14 -0.42 9.34 -3.22
C VAL A 14 0.44 8.09 -3.15
N ASP A 15 1.76 8.25 -3.07
CA ASP A 15 2.70 7.15 -3.01
C ASP A 15 3.43 7.02 -1.66
N LEU A 16 3.93 5.83 -1.39
CA LEU A 16 4.87 5.55 -0.30
C LEU A 16 5.88 4.49 -0.75
N ALA A 17 7.13 4.91 -0.88
CA ALA A 17 8.26 4.00 -1.13
C ALA A 17 8.65 3.24 0.13
N VAL A 18 8.79 1.92 0.00
CA VAL A 18 9.29 1.01 1.02
C VAL A 18 10.64 0.47 0.56
N HIS A 19 11.66 0.74 1.36
CA HIS A 19 13.01 0.21 1.12
C HIS A 19 13.23 -1.04 2.00
N GLY A 20 13.43 -2.18 1.34
CA GLY A 20 13.76 -3.44 1.99
C GLY A 20 15.24 -3.78 1.80
N TYR A 21 15.98 -3.84 2.91
CA TYR A 21 17.38 -4.29 2.98
C TYR A 21 17.50 -5.76 3.47
N GLU A 22 16.44 -6.56 3.37
CA GLU A 22 16.56 -7.99 3.65
C GLU A 22 17.21 -8.70 2.47
N LEU A 23 18.43 -9.20 2.71
CA LEU A 23 19.19 -9.97 1.74
C LEU A 23 18.39 -11.22 1.36
N GLY A 24 17.97 -11.33 0.09
CA GLY A 24 17.26 -12.48 -0.45
C GLY A 24 15.74 -12.40 -0.46
N ALA A 25 15.12 -11.34 0.09
CA ALA A 25 13.68 -11.13 -0.03
C ALA A 25 13.32 -10.64 -1.45
N THR A 26 12.30 -11.25 -2.04
CA THR A 26 11.76 -10.85 -3.34
C THR A 26 10.86 -9.61 -3.23
N PRO A 27 10.64 -8.85 -4.32
CA PRO A 27 9.71 -7.72 -4.30
C PRO A 27 8.30 -8.11 -3.85
N HIS A 28 7.83 -9.30 -4.26
CA HIS A 28 6.53 -9.83 -3.86
C HIS A 28 6.46 -10.12 -2.35
N GLU A 29 7.50 -10.71 -1.76
CA GLU A 29 7.54 -10.94 -0.31
C GLU A 29 7.56 -9.63 0.49
N ALA A 30 8.24 -8.61 -0.03
CA ALA A 30 8.20 -7.28 0.58
C ALA A 30 6.80 -6.68 0.51
N VAL A 31 6.09 -6.85 -0.61
CA VAL A 31 4.68 -6.46 -0.73
C VAL A 31 3.83 -7.19 0.32
N ASP A 32 3.87 -8.52 0.36
CA ASP A 32 3.04 -9.33 1.26
C ASP A 32 3.20 -8.95 2.73
N ARG A 33 4.43 -8.65 3.16
CA ARG A 33 4.73 -8.28 4.54
C ARG A 33 4.34 -6.86 4.91
N THR A 34 4.38 -5.93 3.94
CA THR A 34 4.25 -4.49 4.22
C THR A 34 2.93 -3.88 3.75
N LYS A 35 2.22 -4.55 2.83
CA LYS A 35 0.99 -4.08 2.19
C LYS A 35 0.00 -3.47 3.19
N GLU A 36 -0.42 -4.23 4.19
CA GLU A 36 -1.45 -3.77 5.12
C GLU A 36 -1.01 -2.51 5.90
N TYR A 37 0.24 -2.47 6.33
CA TYR A 37 0.76 -1.32 7.05
C TYR A 37 0.82 -0.06 6.18
N VAL A 38 1.30 -0.22 4.95
CA VAL A 38 1.47 0.87 3.99
C VAL A 38 0.12 1.41 3.53
N LEU A 39 -0.82 0.53 3.16
CA LEU A 39 -2.15 0.93 2.73
C LEU A 39 -2.92 1.65 3.84
N VAL A 40 -2.80 1.22 5.11
CA VAL A 40 -3.37 1.98 6.25
C VAL A 40 -2.78 3.39 6.35
N ARG A 41 -1.47 3.57 6.12
CA ARG A 41 -0.84 4.89 6.16
C ARG A 41 -1.31 5.79 5.02
N LEU A 42 -1.32 5.28 3.79
CA LEU A 42 -1.80 6.00 2.61
C LEU A 42 -3.27 6.39 2.75
N HIS A 43 -4.12 5.44 3.15
CA HIS A 43 -5.54 5.69 3.38
C HIS A 43 -5.77 6.76 4.45
N ARG A 44 -4.99 6.76 5.55
CA ARG A 44 -5.08 7.81 6.57
C ARG A 44 -4.69 9.18 6.02
N ALA A 45 -3.65 9.27 5.18
CA ALA A 45 -3.22 10.51 4.57
C ALA A 45 -4.29 11.10 3.64
N ILE A 46 -4.94 10.26 2.83
CA ILE A 46 -6.05 10.67 1.96
C ILE A 46 -7.26 11.13 2.79
N MET A 47 -7.67 10.34 3.78
CA MET A 47 -8.82 10.67 4.64
C MET A 47 -8.60 11.97 5.44
N GLN A 48 -7.38 12.25 5.91
CA GLN A 48 -7.07 13.50 6.61
C GLN A 48 -7.25 14.75 5.73
N ARG A 49 -7.18 14.57 4.40
CA ARG A 49 -7.41 15.63 3.41
C ARG A 49 -8.85 15.64 2.88
N GLY A 50 -9.71 14.73 3.36
CA GLY A 50 -11.11 14.62 2.96
C GLY A 50 -11.36 13.91 1.64
N GLY A 51 -10.35 13.24 1.06
CA GLY A 51 -10.51 12.51 -0.19
C GLY A 51 -11.07 11.11 -0.02
N THR A 52 -11.44 10.51 -1.15
CA THR A 52 -11.96 9.14 -1.24
C THR A 52 -10.91 8.18 -1.77
N PHE A 53 -11.04 6.91 -1.44
CA PHE A 53 -10.20 5.85 -2.00
C PHE A 53 -10.87 5.26 -3.25
N GLU A 54 -10.10 5.04 -4.31
CA GLU A 54 -10.54 4.34 -5.52
C GLU A 54 -9.83 2.99 -5.69
N CYS A 55 -8.50 2.98 -5.79
CA CYS A 55 -7.70 1.75 -5.96
C CYS A 55 -6.28 1.92 -5.41
N TRP A 56 -5.54 0.81 -5.31
CA TRP A 56 -4.12 0.82 -4.97
C TRP A 56 -3.32 -0.14 -5.86
N TRP A 57 -2.03 0.13 -6.01
CA TRP A 57 -1.09 -0.79 -6.64
C TRP A 57 0.31 -0.65 -6.04
N ALA A 58 1.14 -1.66 -6.22
CA ALA A 58 2.54 -1.65 -5.83
C ALA A 58 3.42 -1.96 -7.03
N GLU A 59 4.49 -1.18 -7.20
CA GLU A 59 5.47 -1.34 -8.28
C GLU A 59 6.84 -1.68 -7.71
N ASP A 60 7.61 -2.46 -8.47
CA ASP A 60 9.06 -2.54 -8.25
C ASP A 60 9.78 -1.30 -8.80
N GLU A 61 11.11 -1.26 -8.62
CA GLU A 61 11.96 -0.16 -9.10
C GLU A 61 12.01 -0.02 -10.63
N TYR A 62 11.47 -0.99 -11.38
CA TYR A 62 11.40 -0.97 -12.84
C TYR A 62 10.00 -0.58 -13.34
N GLY A 63 9.07 -0.27 -12.44
CA GLY A 63 7.68 0.06 -12.79
C GLY A 63 6.82 -1.16 -13.11
N ASN A 64 7.28 -2.38 -12.79
CA ASN A 64 6.42 -3.56 -12.93
C ASN A 64 5.44 -3.62 -11.77
N VAL A 65 4.16 -3.77 -12.09
CA VAL A 65 3.12 -3.96 -11.07
C VAL A 65 3.28 -5.34 -10.43
N LEU A 66 3.49 -5.33 -9.11
CA LEU A 66 3.64 -6.53 -8.27
C LEU A 66 2.31 -6.98 -7.67
N ALA A 67 1.44 -6.02 -7.33
CA ALA A 67 0.11 -6.27 -6.78
C ALA A 67 -0.80 -5.04 -6.98
N SER A 68 -2.11 -5.25 -7.01
CA SER A 68 -3.12 -4.19 -7.07
C SER A 68 -4.44 -4.61 -6.44
N GLY A 69 -5.32 -3.64 -6.19
CA GLY A 69 -6.69 -3.91 -5.78
C GLY A 69 -7.57 -2.65 -5.71
N ASP A 70 -8.86 -2.84 -5.99
CA ASP A 70 -9.84 -1.75 -6.11
C ASP A 70 -10.74 -1.60 -4.87
N ASP A 71 -10.56 -2.45 -3.86
CA ASP A 71 -11.43 -2.47 -2.66
C ASP A 71 -10.57 -2.61 -1.39
N TYR A 72 -9.67 -1.65 -1.16
CA TYR A 72 -9.00 -1.55 0.15
C TYR A 72 -9.98 -1.02 1.18
N GLN A 73 -10.87 -1.89 1.64
CA GLN A 73 -11.58 -1.67 2.89
C GLN A 73 -10.55 -1.79 3.99
N ARG A 74 -10.26 -0.67 4.66
CA ARG A 74 -9.44 -0.64 5.88
C ARG A 74 -9.75 -1.91 6.69
N PRO A 75 -8.75 -2.74 7.05
CA PRO A 75 -9.00 -3.85 7.96
C PRO A 75 -9.77 -3.28 9.12
N ARG A 76 -11.00 -3.79 9.35
CA ARG A 76 -11.68 -3.56 10.62
C ARG A 76 -10.61 -3.82 11.65
N ARG A 77 -10.42 -2.89 12.61
CA ARG A 77 -9.48 -3.11 13.72
C ARG A 77 -9.59 -4.59 14.09
N PRO A 78 -8.49 -5.33 14.30
CA PRO A 78 -8.59 -6.58 15.04
C PRO A 78 -9.12 -6.19 16.43
N GLY A 79 -10.44 -6.02 16.53
CA GLY A 79 -11.16 -6.06 17.78
C GLY A 79 -11.10 -7.53 18.14
N MET A 80 -10.28 -7.83 19.14
CA MET A 80 -10.38 -9.00 19.99
C MET A 80 -10.84 -10.27 19.26
N TRP A 81 -9.90 -11.14 18.89
CA TRP A 81 -10.25 -12.56 18.85
C TRP A 81 -10.92 -12.90 20.19
N SER A 82 -12.23 -13.19 20.12
CA SER A 82 -13.05 -13.71 21.20
C SER A 82 -13.59 -15.06 20.76
#